data_AF-A0A2N2HAH9-F1
#
_entry.id   AF-A0A2N2HAH9-F1
#
_cell.length_a   1.000
_cell.length_b   1.000
_cell.length_c   1.000
_cell.angle_alpha   90.00
_cell.angle_beta   90.00
_cell.angle_gamma   90.00
#
_symmetry.space_group_name_H-M   'P 1'
#
loop_
_entity.id
_entity.type
_entity.pdbx_description
1 polymer ?
#
loop_
_entity_poly.entity_id
_entity_poly.type
_entity_poly.pdbx_seq_one_letter_code
_entity_poly.pdbx_strand_id
1 'polypeptide(L)'
;MKLCKTWLFMMVAGLCLCLAPGRAPAADRAQVLKQGAEKLKALFGESEGKALMQNVDLFKQAGLSYQPSLVLPVEGLIGCKDKEQLRILLGMYAFDANYALLFGKKQEFGAANTLVVKSIPERLNMGGKLKFKTFTQDEIKKIADNPNDPANRDLYIKYVIANFHDLFQAAESDQEIMAMMVDALYGSIVQCLYVSSRLALAAGTGEKLVDLFNDQAKRLDKFQQVLEAYAGDPELAGLVERPERQPVIRPVFELLKAKKGNLSEAYVKKILSSIEPERNKVVEKCD
;
A
#
# COMPACT_ATOMS: atom_id res chain seq x y z
N MET A 1 -13.26 88.15 -19.61
CA MET A 1 -14.71 88.00 -19.91
C MET A 1 -14.83 87.04 -21.08
N LYS A 2 -15.52 85.91 -21.11
CA LYS A 2 -16.47 85.14 -20.28
C LYS A 2 -16.27 83.67 -20.78
N LEU A 3 -15.93 82.67 -19.96
CA LEU A 3 -16.78 81.77 -19.17
C LEU A 3 -17.89 81.00 -19.93
N CYS A 4 -18.00 79.71 -19.57
CA CYS A 4 -19.09 78.72 -19.76
C CYS A 4 -19.08 77.90 -21.07
N LYS A 5 -19.38 76.59 -21.11
CA LYS A 5 -19.68 75.56 -20.09
C LYS A 5 -19.86 74.18 -20.79
N THR A 6 -19.40 73.12 -20.13
CA THR A 6 -19.99 71.76 -19.96
C THR A 6 -20.04 70.68 -21.07
N TRP A 7 -20.01 69.43 -20.55
CA TRP A 7 -20.25 68.07 -21.10
C TRP A 7 -19.00 67.35 -21.62
N LEU A 8 -18.29 66.49 -20.86
CA LEU A 8 -18.62 65.29 -20.05
C LEU A 8 -19.11 64.09 -20.91
N PHE A 9 -18.41 62.96 -20.73
CA PHE A 9 -18.62 61.60 -21.26
C PHE A 9 -18.00 61.24 -22.63
N MET A 10 -16.83 60.58 -22.61
CA MET A 10 -16.65 59.33 -23.36
C MET A 10 -15.51 58.47 -22.79
N MET A 11 -15.94 57.37 -22.14
CA MET A 11 -15.29 56.06 -21.96
C MET A 11 -13.80 55.99 -21.60
N VAL A 12 -13.55 55.87 -20.29
CA VAL A 12 -12.47 55.02 -19.77
C VAL A 12 -12.93 53.56 -19.94
N ALA A 13 -12.57 52.92 -21.05
CA ALA A 13 -12.60 51.48 -21.14
C ALA A 13 -11.32 50.95 -20.50
N GLY A 14 -11.43 50.54 -19.24
CA GLY A 14 -10.35 49.89 -18.51
C GLY A 14 -9.90 48.63 -19.24
N LEU A 15 -8.66 48.64 -19.71
CA LEU A 15 -7.87 47.41 -19.90
C LEU A 15 -7.55 46.85 -18.51
N CYS A 16 -8.57 46.30 -17.84
CA CYS A 16 -8.36 45.16 -16.96
C CYS A 16 -7.94 44.00 -17.85
N LEU A 17 -6.64 43.92 -18.15
CA LEU A 17 -6.01 42.65 -18.49
C LEU A 17 -6.30 41.72 -17.31
N CYS A 18 -7.35 40.93 -17.46
CA CYS A 18 -7.61 39.77 -16.63
C CYS A 18 -6.35 38.91 -16.68
N LEU A 19 -5.50 39.04 -15.67
CA LEU A 19 -4.62 37.97 -15.23
C LEU A 19 -5.54 36.84 -14.77
N ALA A 20 -6.07 36.09 -15.74
CA ALA A 20 -6.52 34.74 -15.48
C ALA A 20 -5.30 34.03 -14.86
N PRO A 21 -5.44 33.34 -13.73
CA PRO A 21 -4.37 32.46 -13.28
C PRO A 21 -4.20 31.44 -14.40
N GLY A 22 -3.09 31.55 -15.13
CA GLY A 22 -2.71 30.56 -16.12
C GLY A 22 -2.67 29.23 -15.39
N ARG A 23 -3.65 28.35 -15.67
CA ARG A 23 -3.45 26.92 -15.45
C ARG A 23 -2.14 26.61 -16.15
N ALA A 24 -1.14 26.17 -15.40
CA ALA A 24 0.00 25.49 -15.99
C ALA A 24 -0.56 24.49 -17.03
N PRO A 25 0.04 24.35 -18.22
CA PRO A 25 -0.35 23.27 -19.11
C PRO A 25 -0.21 22.01 -18.27
N ALA A 26 -1.32 21.27 -18.09
CA ALA A 26 -1.28 19.96 -17.47
C ALA A 26 -0.07 19.26 -18.07
N ALA A 27 0.92 18.87 -17.26
CA ALA A 27 1.80 17.85 -17.76
C ALA A 27 0.86 16.73 -18.24
N ASP A 28 1.11 16.16 -19.42
CA ASP A 28 0.18 15.20 -20.00
C ASP A 28 -0.14 14.16 -18.92
N ARG A 29 -1.39 14.09 -18.46
CA ARG A 29 -1.78 13.24 -17.31
C ARG A 29 -1.34 11.80 -17.54
N ALA A 30 -1.25 11.37 -18.81
CA ALA A 30 -0.66 10.11 -19.21
C ALA A 30 0.84 10.02 -18.90
N GLN A 31 1.62 11.07 -19.17
CA GLN A 31 3.03 11.17 -18.80
C GLN A 31 3.22 11.08 -17.27
N VAL A 32 2.37 11.76 -16.50
CA VAL A 32 2.39 11.74 -15.03
C VAL A 32 2.13 10.33 -14.49
N LEU A 33 1.08 9.66 -14.99
CA LEU A 33 0.76 8.28 -14.63
C LEU A 33 1.87 7.30 -15.01
N LYS A 34 2.44 7.45 -16.20
CA LYS A 34 3.57 6.66 -16.67
C LYS A 34 4.79 6.79 -15.74
N GLN A 35 5.15 8.01 -15.37
CA GLN A 35 6.26 8.25 -14.43
C GLN A 35 5.99 7.62 -13.06
N GLY A 36 4.75 7.74 -12.54
CA GLY A 36 4.36 7.07 -11.30
C GLY A 36 4.49 5.54 -11.36
N ALA A 37 4.07 4.95 -12.49
CA ALA A 37 4.14 3.50 -12.72
C ALA A 37 5.60 3.01 -12.83
N GLU A 38 6.44 3.74 -13.58
CA GLU A 38 7.87 3.44 -13.71
C GLU A 38 8.58 3.49 -12.35
N LYS A 39 8.27 4.48 -11.50
CA LYS A 39 8.84 4.56 -10.14
C LYS A 39 8.39 3.38 -9.27
N LEU A 40 7.12 3.02 -9.30
CA LEU A 40 6.62 1.84 -8.57
C LEU A 40 7.28 0.56 -9.09
N LYS A 41 7.43 0.42 -10.40
CA LYS A 41 8.13 -0.72 -11.03
C LYS A 41 9.60 -0.77 -10.66
N ALA A 42 10.29 0.37 -10.51
CA ALA A 42 11.68 0.38 -10.05
C ALA A 42 11.82 -0.05 -8.59
N LEU A 43 10.87 0.33 -7.74
CA LEU A 43 10.91 0.05 -6.30
C LEU A 43 10.42 -1.38 -5.95
N PHE A 44 9.47 -1.90 -6.72
CA PHE A 44 8.74 -3.15 -6.45
C PHE A 44 8.71 -4.12 -7.65
N GLY A 45 9.56 -3.88 -8.65
CA GLY A 45 9.72 -4.74 -9.82
C GLY A 45 10.22 -6.14 -9.48
N GLU A 46 10.50 -6.94 -10.50
CA GLU A 46 10.58 -8.40 -10.38
C GLU A 46 11.50 -8.91 -9.25
N SER A 47 12.76 -8.46 -9.21
CA SER A 47 13.73 -8.85 -8.18
C SER A 47 13.39 -8.30 -6.79
N GLU A 48 13.05 -7.02 -6.72
CA GLU A 48 12.78 -6.27 -5.50
C GLU A 48 11.50 -6.73 -4.82
N GLY A 49 10.43 -6.90 -5.61
CA GLY A 49 9.16 -7.43 -5.17
C GLY A 49 9.31 -8.87 -4.70
N LYS A 50 10.08 -9.70 -5.43
CA LYS A 50 10.35 -11.08 -5.01
C LYS A 50 11.05 -11.12 -3.66
N ALA A 51 12.11 -10.32 -3.48
CA ALA A 51 12.82 -10.24 -2.20
C ALA A 51 11.89 -9.81 -1.05
N LEU A 52 11.06 -8.78 -1.26
CA LEU A 52 10.09 -8.34 -0.25
C LEU A 52 9.08 -9.44 0.10
N MET A 53 8.59 -10.19 -0.88
CA MET A 53 7.65 -11.28 -0.60
C MET A 53 8.35 -12.46 0.10
N GLN A 54 9.60 -12.74 -0.27
CA GLN A 54 10.46 -13.75 0.36
C GLN A 54 10.87 -13.41 1.79
N ASN A 55 10.90 -12.13 2.16
CA ASN A 55 11.28 -11.72 3.51
C ASN A 55 10.20 -11.99 4.57
N VAL A 56 9.00 -12.47 4.20
CA VAL A 56 8.08 -13.00 5.23
C VAL A 56 8.68 -14.24 5.94
N ASP A 57 9.65 -14.94 5.33
CA ASP A 57 10.36 -16.05 5.98
C ASP A 57 11.11 -15.62 7.25
N LEU A 58 11.44 -14.33 7.37
CA LEU A 58 12.07 -13.76 8.56
C LEU A 58 11.22 -13.97 9.82
N PHE A 59 9.89 -14.12 9.69
CA PHE A 59 9.03 -14.50 10.81
C PHE A 59 9.39 -15.91 11.34
N LYS A 60 9.55 -16.90 10.45
CA LYS A 60 9.98 -18.24 10.84
C LYS A 60 11.42 -18.25 11.36
N GLN A 61 12.32 -17.52 10.69
CA GLN A 61 13.74 -17.45 11.09
C GLN A 61 13.90 -16.82 12.48
N ALA A 62 13.06 -15.85 12.84
CA ALA A 62 12.99 -15.27 14.18
C ALA A 62 12.33 -16.20 15.23
N GLY A 63 11.87 -17.40 14.85
CA GLY A 63 11.19 -18.35 15.73
C GLY A 63 9.74 -17.98 16.04
N LEU A 64 9.12 -17.12 15.24
CA LEU A 64 7.72 -16.73 15.42
C LEU A 64 6.78 -17.78 14.84
N SER A 65 5.52 -17.73 15.28
CA SER A 65 4.47 -18.66 14.88
C SER A 65 3.25 -17.92 14.32
N TYR A 66 2.44 -18.64 13.54
CA TYR A 66 1.16 -18.13 13.08
C TYR A 66 0.20 -17.89 14.25
N GLN A 67 -0.42 -16.71 14.28
CA GLN A 67 -1.39 -16.31 15.30
C GLN A 67 -2.69 -15.86 14.62
N PRO A 68 -3.77 -16.68 14.66
CA PRO A 68 -5.04 -16.35 14.02
C PRO A 68 -5.66 -15.04 14.53
N SER A 69 -5.40 -14.66 15.78
CA SER A 69 -5.92 -13.42 16.37
C SER A 69 -5.30 -12.14 15.80
N LEU A 70 -4.22 -12.25 15.02
CA LEU A 70 -3.51 -11.10 14.45
C LEU A 70 -3.92 -10.79 13.00
N VAL A 71 -4.59 -11.72 12.31
CA VAL A 71 -5.07 -11.55 10.94
C VAL A 71 -6.44 -10.87 10.90
N LEU A 72 -6.83 -10.36 9.74
CA LEU A 72 -8.12 -9.70 9.55
C LEU A 72 -9.28 -10.70 9.48
N PRO A 73 -10.48 -10.34 9.98
CA PRO A 73 -11.67 -11.17 9.78
C PRO A 73 -12.10 -11.20 8.32
N VAL A 74 -12.18 -12.39 7.72
CA VAL A 74 -12.54 -12.55 6.29
C VAL A 74 -14.03 -12.32 5.99
N GLU A 75 -14.87 -12.28 7.03
CA GLU A 75 -16.31 -12.05 6.93
C GLU A 75 -16.74 -10.75 7.61
N GLY A 76 -17.75 -10.11 7.04
CA GLY A 76 -18.38 -8.91 7.60
C GLY A 76 -17.54 -7.63 7.51
N LEU A 77 -16.32 -7.68 6.98
CA LEU A 77 -15.44 -6.50 7.00
C LEU A 77 -15.62 -5.56 5.81
N ILE A 78 -15.71 -6.13 4.60
CA ILE A 78 -15.60 -5.35 3.35
C ILE A 78 -16.92 -4.71 2.90
N GLY A 79 -18.06 -5.00 3.54
CA GLY A 79 -19.43 -4.71 3.05
C GLY A 79 -19.80 -3.23 2.98
N CYS A 80 -19.31 -2.46 3.95
CA CYS A 80 -19.63 -1.07 4.23
C CYS A 80 -18.45 -0.14 3.92
N LYS A 81 -17.36 -0.68 3.35
CA LYS A 81 -16.10 0.03 3.19
C LYS A 81 -16.13 0.87 1.91
N ASP A 82 -15.61 2.08 1.99
CA ASP A 82 -15.43 2.93 0.82
C ASP A 82 -14.28 2.43 -0.08
N LYS A 83 -14.08 3.09 -1.23
CA LYS A 83 -13.04 2.70 -2.19
C LYS A 83 -11.63 2.77 -1.58
N GLU A 84 -11.31 3.77 -0.76
CA GLU A 84 -9.99 3.89 -0.15
C GLU A 84 -9.76 2.76 0.86
N GLN A 85 -10.70 2.56 1.77
CA GLN A 85 -10.64 1.50 2.76
C GLN A 85 -10.50 0.12 2.11
N LEU A 86 -11.24 -0.15 1.02
CA LEU A 86 -11.12 -1.38 0.25
C LEU A 86 -9.72 -1.57 -0.36
N ARG A 87 -9.12 -0.50 -0.92
CA ARG A 87 -7.76 -0.57 -1.49
C ARG A 87 -6.70 -0.80 -0.40
N ILE A 88 -6.88 -0.23 0.80
CA ILE A 88 -6.01 -0.50 1.96
C ILE A 88 -6.17 -1.96 2.40
N LEU A 89 -7.41 -2.44 2.55
CA LEU A 89 -7.71 -3.82 2.92
C LEU A 89 -7.15 -4.84 1.93
N LEU A 90 -7.12 -4.52 0.62
CA LEU A 90 -6.48 -5.36 -0.39
C LEU A 90 -5.03 -5.70 -0.01
N GLY A 91 -4.28 -4.69 0.44
CA GLY A 91 -2.91 -4.84 0.90
C GLY A 91 -2.76 -5.65 2.19
N MET A 92 -3.67 -5.41 3.15
CA MET A 92 -3.69 -6.12 4.42
C MET A 92 -3.97 -7.62 4.21
N TYR A 93 -4.96 -7.96 3.38
CA TYR A 93 -5.25 -9.36 3.05
C TYR A 93 -4.16 -10.01 2.20
N ALA A 94 -3.48 -9.26 1.33
CA ALA A 94 -2.32 -9.78 0.61
C ALA A 94 -1.19 -10.17 1.57
N PHE A 95 -0.95 -9.38 2.61
CA PHE A 95 -0.02 -9.76 3.69
C PHE A 95 -0.51 -11.00 4.44
N ASP A 96 -1.77 -11.02 4.88
CA ASP A 96 -2.34 -12.15 5.65
C ASP A 96 -2.33 -13.46 4.85
N ALA A 97 -2.58 -13.40 3.55
CA ALA A 97 -2.47 -14.56 2.66
C ALA A 97 -1.03 -15.10 2.63
N ASN A 98 -0.02 -14.22 2.45
CA ASN A 98 1.39 -14.64 2.45
C ASN A 98 1.82 -15.20 3.82
N TYR A 99 1.36 -14.59 4.91
CA TYR A 99 1.61 -15.03 6.28
C TYR A 99 0.96 -16.40 6.57
N ALA A 100 -0.29 -16.61 6.16
CA ALA A 100 -0.95 -17.89 6.27
C ALA A 100 -0.23 -18.98 5.47
N LEU A 101 0.13 -18.69 4.22
CA LEU A 101 0.85 -19.62 3.35
C LEU A 101 2.22 -19.99 3.92
N LEU A 102 2.96 -19.02 4.47
CA LEU A 102 4.24 -19.28 5.13
C LEU A 102 4.12 -20.37 6.20
N PHE A 103 3.05 -20.35 7.00
CA PHE A 103 2.84 -21.31 8.09
C PHE A 103 1.93 -22.49 7.72
N GLY A 104 1.72 -22.74 6.42
CA GLY A 104 0.93 -23.87 5.94
C GLY A 104 -0.56 -23.80 6.30
N LYS A 105 -1.09 -22.60 6.55
CA LYS A 105 -2.49 -22.35 6.92
C LYS A 105 -3.37 -22.21 5.69
N LYS A 106 -3.68 -23.36 5.08
CA LYS A 106 -4.37 -23.46 3.78
C LYS A 106 -5.73 -22.75 3.76
N GLN A 107 -6.57 -22.96 4.76
CA GLN A 107 -7.93 -22.42 4.77
C GLN A 107 -7.89 -20.88 4.87
N GLU A 108 -7.03 -20.38 5.76
CA GLU A 108 -6.81 -18.97 5.99
C GLU A 108 -6.18 -18.29 4.77
N PHE A 109 -5.20 -18.94 4.14
CA PHE A 109 -4.65 -18.50 2.86
C PHE A 109 -5.72 -18.42 1.78
N GLY A 110 -6.52 -19.48 1.59
CA GLY A 110 -7.55 -19.52 0.56
C GLY A 110 -8.60 -18.42 0.75
N ALA A 111 -9.04 -18.21 2.00
CA ALA A 111 -10.01 -17.18 2.33
C ALA A 111 -9.46 -15.76 2.09
N ALA A 112 -8.28 -15.45 2.61
CA ALA A 112 -7.64 -14.14 2.40
C ALA A 112 -7.31 -13.89 0.92
N ASN A 113 -6.78 -14.88 0.21
CA ASN A 113 -6.44 -14.76 -1.20
C ASN A 113 -7.69 -14.55 -2.08
N THR A 114 -8.82 -15.17 -1.73
CA THR A 114 -10.10 -14.94 -2.43
C THR A 114 -10.55 -13.47 -2.34
N LEU A 115 -10.36 -12.84 -1.16
CA LEU A 115 -10.65 -11.41 -1.01
C LEU A 115 -9.75 -10.56 -1.91
N VAL A 116 -8.46 -10.92 -2.02
CA VAL A 116 -7.47 -10.18 -2.82
C VAL A 116 -7.73 -10.29 -4.31
N VAL A 117 -7.93 -11.49 -4.85
CA VAL A 117 -7.99 -11.70 -6.30
C VAL A 117 -9.39 -11.55 -6.88
N LYS A 118 -10.42 -11.51 -6.02
CA LYS A 118 -11.82 -11.50 -6.46
C LYS A 118 -12.69 -10.48 -5.71
N SER A 119 -12.97 -10.68 -4.42
CA SER A 119 -14.07 -9.96 -3.75
C SER A 119 -13.83 -8.46 -3.62
N ILE A 120 -12.60 -8.03 -3.30
CA ILE A 120 -12.26 -6.61 -3.23
C ILE A 120 -12.20 -5.98 -4.63
N PRO A 121 -11.51 -6.56 -5.63
CA PRO A 121 -11.56 -6.07 -7.01
C PRO A 121 -12.98 -5.95 -7.59
N GLU A 122 -13.88 -6.90 -7.31
CA GLU A 122 -15.29 -6.82 -7.73
C GLU A 122 -15.98 -5.60 -7.12
N ARG A 123 -15.80 -5.34 -5.82
CA ARG A 123 -16.38 -4.16 -5.15
C ARG A 123 -15.78 -2.83 -5.58
N LEU A 124 -14.51 -2.84 -6.00
CA LEU A 124 -13.87 -1.70 -6.62
C LEU A 124 -14.30 -1.50 -8.09
N ASN A 125 -15.16 -2.36 -8.64
CA ASN A 125 -15.55 -2.39 -10.05
C ASN A 125 -14.36 -2.54 -11.01
N MET A 126 -13.34 -3.30 -10.60
CA MET A 126 -12.10 -3.49 -11.36
C MET A 126 -12.10 -4.76 -12.23
N GLY A 127 -13.14 -5.59 -12.21
CA GLY A 127 -13.16 -6.86 -12.95
C GLY A 127 -13.01 -6.72 -14.48
N GLY A 128 -13.38 -5.57 -15.05
CA GLY A 128 -13.13 -5.26 -16.46
C GLY A 128 -11.75 -4.67 -16.75
N LYS A 129 -11.06 -4.16 -15.72
CA LYS A 129 -9.76 -3.49 -15.81
C LYS A 129 -8.59 -4.41 -15.46
N LEU A 130 -8.82 -5.35 -14.55
CA LEU A 130 -7.80 -6.22 -13.99
C LEU A 130 -8.26 -7.67 -14.04
N LYS A 131 -7.40 -8.51 -14.60
CA LYS A 131 -7.54 -9.97 -14.54
C LYS A 131 -6.40 -10.52 -13.71
N PHE A 132 -6.61 -10.62 -12.39
CA PHE A 132 -5.65 -11.25 -11.52
C PHE A 132 -5.40 -12.67 -11.98
N LYS A 133 -4.14 -12.97 -12.26
CA LYS A 133 -3.68 -14.34 -12.45
C LYS A 133 -3.84 -15.07 -11.12
N THR A 134 -4.52 -16.21 -11.17
CA THR A 134 -4.79 -17.06 -10.01
C THR A 134 -4.21 -18.46 -10.24
N PHE A 135 -4.03 -19.19 -9.14
CA PHE A 135 -3.62 -20.58 -9.19
C PHE A 135 -4.61 -21.44 -9.99
N THR A 136 -4.07 -22.37 -10.75
CA THR A 136 -4.82 -23.47 -11.34
C THR A 136 -5.36 -24.41 -10.25
N GLN A 137 -6.36 -25.23 -10.58
CA GLN A 137 -6.88 -26.22 -9.63
C GLN A 137 -5.82 -27.22 -9.16
N ASP A 138 -4.92 -27.63 -10.06
CA ASP A 138 -3.81 -28.54 -9.74
C ASP A 138 -2.81 -27.89 -8.79
N GLU A 139 -2.49 -26.61 -8.97
CA GLU A 139 -1.63 -25.87 -8.05
C GLU A 139 -2.29 -25.66 -6.68
N ILE A 140 -3.59 -25.36 -6.64
CA ILE A 140 -4.35 -25.31 -5.38
C ILE A 140 -4.30 -26.66 -4.67
N LYS A 141 -4.43 -27.76 -5.41
CA LYS A 141 -4.31 -29.11 -4.87
C LYS A 141 -2.90 -29.40 -4.38
N LYS A 142 -1.85 -29.01 -5.12
CA LYS A 142 -0.46 -29.16 -4.68
C LYS A 142 -0.17 -28.38 -3.39
N ILE A 143 -0.68 -27.16 -3.29
CA ILE A 143 -0.61 -26.35 -2.07
C ILE A 143 -1.35 -27.05 -0.92
N ALA A 144 -2.49 -27.66 -1.22
CA ALA A 144 -3.27 -28.40 -0.25
C ALA A 144 -2.57 -29.64 0.30
N ASP A 145 -1.95 -30.42 -0.59
CA ASP A 145 -1.38 -31.72 -0.26
C ASP A 145 -0.04 -31.57 0.47
N ASN A 146 0.70 -30.48 0.23
CA ASN A 146 1.98 -30.22 0.90
C ASN A 146 2.14 -28.74 1.34
N PRO A 147 1.39 -28.27 2.34
CA PRO A 147 1.31 -26.84 2.67
C PRO A 147 2.61 -26.23 3.20
N ASN A 148 3.60 -27.05 3.58
CA ASN A 148 4.90 -26.60 4.06
C ASN A 148 6.00 -26.64 2.99
N ASP A 149 5.69 -27.04 1.75
CA ASP A 149 6.65 -27.04 0.64
C ASP A 149 7.09 -25.61 0.30
N PRO A 150 8.39 -25.28 0.36
CA PRO A 150 8.89 -23.98 -0.08
C PRO A 150 8.49 -23.65 -1.53
N ALA A 151 8.34 -24.66 -2.40
CA ALA A 151 7.96 -24.46 -3.79
C ALA A 151 6.53 -23.89 -3.96
N ASN A 152 5.64 -24.14 -2.98
CA ASN A 152 4.29 -23.58 -3.00
C ASN A 152 4.30 -22.07 -2.76
N ARG A 153 5.24 -21.60 -1.96
CA ARG A 153 5.45 -20.18 -1.73
C ARG A 153 6.12 -19.50 -2.92
N ASP A 154 7.14 -20.13 -3.51
CA ASP A 154 7.74 -19.60 -4.75
C ASP A 154 6.70 -19.47 -5.87
N LEU A 155 5.76 -20.42 -5.95
CA LEU A 155 4.64 -20.34 -6.87
C LEU A 155 3.71 -19.15 -6.57
N TYR A 156 3.32 -18.94 -5.31
CA TYR A 156 2.54 -17.76 -4.93
C TYR A 156 3.25 -16.46 -5.29
N ILE A 157 4.54 -16.36 -4.99
CA ILE A 157 5.35 -15.18 -5.29
C ILE A 157 5.39 -14.95 -6.80
N LYS A 158 5.55 -15.99 -7.62
CA LYS A 158 5.46 -15.88 -9.08
C LYS A 158 4.15 -15.26 -9.54
N TYR A 159 3.01 -15.68 -8.99
CA TYR A 159 1.71 -15.10 -9.31
C TYR A 159 1.58 -13.64 -8.86
N VAL A 160 2.05 -13.30 -7.66
CA VAL A 160 2.04 -11.91 -7.16
C VAL A 160 2.89 -11.01 -8.07
N ILE A 161 4.09 -11.45 -8.46
CA ILE A 161 4.97 -10.69 -9.35
C ILE A 161 4.36 -10.52 -10.74
N ALA A 162 3.77 -11.58 -11.29
CA ALA A 162 3.09 -11.50 -12.58
C ALA A 162 1.85 -10.58 -12.53
N ASN A 163 1.19 -10.46 -11.38
CA ASN A 163 0.11 -9.51 -11.16
C ASN A 163 0.63 -8.07 -10.97
N PHE A 164 1.74 -7.88 -10.26
CA PHE A 164 2.40 -6.57 -10.14
C PHE A 164 2.84 -6.04 -11.50
N HIS A 165 3.40 -6.88 -12.37
CA HIS A 165 3.73 -6.49 -13.73
C HIS A 165 2.53 -5.92 -14.49
N ASP A 166 1.41 -6.64 -14.52
CA ASP A 166 0.18 -6.19 -15.18
C ASP A 166 -0.36 -4.90 -14.55
N LEU A 167 -0.29 -4.80 -13.21
CA LEU A 167 -0.72 -3.62 -12.46
C LEU A 167 0.12 -2.39 -12.80
N PHE A 168 1.46 -2.51 -12.85
CA PHE A 168 2.32 -1.41 -13.25
C PHE A 168 2.00 -0.95 -14.66
N GLN A 169 1.83 -1.90 -15.60
CA GLN A 169 1.48 -1.57 -16.98
C GLN A 169 0.14 -0.84 -17.08
N ALA A 170 -0.87 -1.30 -16.35
CA ALA A 170 -2.19 -0.66 -16.38
C ALA A 170 -2.19 0.70 -15.67
N ALA A 171 -1.37 0.87 -14.64
CA ALA A 171 -1.22 2.14 -13.93
C ALA A 171 -0.58 3.25 -14.78
N GLU A 172 0.10 2.92 -15.89
CA GLU A 172 0.64 3.92 -16.83
C GLU A 172 -0.46 4.80 -17.47
N SER A 173 -1.71 4.33 -17.50
CA SER A 173 -2.84 5.07 -18.09
C SER A 173 -4.10 5.09 -17.22
N ASP A 174 -4.13 4.41 -16.07
CA ASP A 174 -5.29 4.37 -15.17
C ASP A 174 -4.92 4.83 -13.74
N GLN A 175 -5.44 6.00 -13.36
CA GLN A 175 -5.26 6.57 -12.01
C GLN A 175 -5.89 5.71 -10.91
N GLU A 176 -7.02 5.05 -11.15
CA GLU A 176 -7.66 4.23 -10.10
C GLU A 176 -6.79 3.03 -9.75
N ILE A 177 -6.12 2.43 -10.74
CA ILE A 177 -5.15 1.37 -10.54
C ILE A 177 -3.95 1.91 -9.78
N MET A 178 -3.41 3.06 -10.18
CA MET A 178 -2.30 3.69 -9.47
C MET A 178 -2.59 3.89 -7.99
N ALA A 179 -3.72 4.51 -7.68
CA ALA A 179 -4.11 4.79 -6.31
C ALA A 179 -4.35 3.49 -5.50
N MET A 180 -4.90 2.46 -6.14
CA MET A 180 -4.99 1.12 -5.53
C MET A 180 -3.63 0.54 -5.18
N MET A 181 -2.63 0.63 -6.06
CA MET A 181 -1.30 0.07 -5.79
C MET A 181 -0.64 0.73 -4.58
N VAL A 182 -0.69 2.06 -4.50
CA VAL A 182 -0.10 2.78 -3.37
C VAL A 182 -0.88 2.47 -2.08
N ASP A 183 -2.21 2.31 -2.14
CA ASP A 183 -3.07 1.99 -0.98
C ASP A 183 -2.85 0.58 -0.47
N ALA A 184 -2.76 -0.39 -1.37
CA ALA A 184 -2.45 -1.76 -1.03
C ALA A 184 -1.04 -1.88 -0.44
N LEU A 185 -0.06 -1.13 -0.96
CA LEU A 185 1.27 -1.08 -0.37
C LEU A 185 1.23 -0.55 1.07
N TYR A 186 0.48 0.54 1.30
CA TYR A 186 0.30 1.09 2.64
C TYR A 186 -0.37 0.10 3.60
N GLY A 187 -1.47 -0.53 3.19
CA GLY A 187 -2.17 -1.53 4.00
C GLY A 187 -1.29 -2.72 4.35
N SER A 188 -0.50 -3.22 3.40
CA SER A 188 0.45 -4.31 3.63
C SER A 188 1.50 -3.95 4.70
N ILE A 189 2.02 -2.72 4.65
CA ILE A 189 2.98 -2.19 5.63
C ILE A 189 2.36 -2.08 7.02
N VAL A 190 1.17 -1.47 7.14
CA VAL A 190 0.45 -1.32 8.41
C VAL A 190 0.20 -2.68 9.04
N GLN A 191 -0.31 -3.63 8.27
CA GLN A 191 -0.58 -4.98 8.77
C GLN A 191 0.70 -5.73 9.14
N CYS A 192 1.76 -5.64 8.34
CA CYS A 192 3.04 -6.30 8.65
C CYS A 192 3.68 -5.75 9.93
N LEU A 193 3.69 -4.42 10.12
CA LEU A 193 4.19 -3.77 11.33
C LEU A 193 3.34 -4.14 12.56
N TYR A 194 2.02 -4.20 12.42
CA TYR A 194 1.12 -4.64 13.49
C TYR A 194 1.44 -6.08 13.93
N VAL A 195 1.45 -7.02 12.98
CA VAL A 195 1.68 -8.45 13.26
C VAL A 195 3.07 -8.69 13.83
N SER A 196 4.12 -8.13 13.20
CA SER A 196 5.51 -8.27 13.70
C SER A 196 5.67 -7.68 15.10
N SER A 197 5.09 -6.51 15.38
CA SER A 197 5.16 -5.89 16.71
C SER A 197 4.42 -6.71 17.78
N ARG A 198 3.21 -7.19 17.47
CA ARG A 198 2.43 -8.03 18.40
C ARG A 198 3.15 -9.33 18.72
N LEU A 199 3.73 -9.98 17.72
CA LEU A 199 4.51 -11.21 17.90
C LEU A 199 5.80 -10.95 18.68
N ALA A 200 6.51 -9.85 18.40
CA ALA A 200 7.72 -9.48 19.13
C ALA A 200 7.45 -9.24 20.62
N LEU A 201 6.33 -8.59 20.96
CA LEU A 201 5.93 -8.40 22.36
C LEU A 201 5.56 -9.72 23.06
N ALA A 202 5.02 -10.70 22.32
CA ALA A 202 4.66 -12.00 22.88
C ALA A 202 5.86 -12.96 23.02
N ALA A 203 6.78 -12.94 22.05
CA ALA A 203 7.92 -13.86 21.98
C ALA A 203 9.21 -13.33 22.64
N GLY A 204 9.25 -12.04 22.96
CA GLY A 204 10.44 -11.33 23.45
C GLY A 204 11.16 -10.57 22.33
N THR A 205 11.60 -9.35 22.66
CA THR A 205 12.32 -8.47 21.72
C THR A 205 13.83 -8.76 21.68
N GLY A 206 14.54 -8.24 20.69
CA GLY A 206 16.01 -8.25 20.64
C GLY A 206 16.59 -8.86 19.37
N GLU A 207 17.80 -9.42 19.48
CA GLU A 207 18.65 -9.79 18.33
C GLU A 207 17.98 -10.72 17.31
N LYS A 208 17.14 -11.67 17.77
CA LYS A 208 16.43 -12.61 16.89
C LYS A 208 15.46 -11.95 15.91
N LEU A 209 15.06 -10.71 16.17
CA LEU A 209 14.09 -9.96 15.36
C LEU A 209 14.75 -8.85 14.53
N VAL A 210 16.07 -8.69 14.62
CA VAL A 210 16.81 -7.60 13.96
C VAL A 210 16.58 -7.62 12.45
N ASP A 211 16.73 -8.78 11.82
CA ASP A 211 16.56 -8.90 10.37
C ASP A 211 15.11 -8.63 9.94
N LEU A 212 14.14 -9.11 10.72
CA LEU A 212 12.71 -8.83 10.48
C LEU A 212 12.44 -7.32 10.51
N PHE A 213 12.90 -6.61 11.53
CA PHE A 213 12.67 -5.17 11.65
C PHE A 213 13.52 -4.34 10.69
N ASN A 214 14.70 -4.83 10.27
CA ASN A 214 15.47 -4.22 9.19
C ASN A 214 14.79 -4.38 7.83
N ASP A 215 14.10 -5.50 7.58
CA ASP A 215 13.25 -5.64 6.39
C ASP A 215 12.07 -4.67 6.43
N GLN A 216 11.44 -4.48 7.59
CA GLN A 216 10.41 -3.46 7.75
C GLN A 216 10.95 -2.06 7.44
N ALA A 217 12.17 -1.72 7.90
CA ALA A 217 12.80 -0.46 7.57
C ALA A 217 12.99 -0.28 6.05
N LYS A 218 13.43 -1.33 5.33
CA LYS A 218 13.57 -1.30 3.87
C LYS A 218 12.24 -1.10 3.15
N ARG A 219 11.16 -1.74 3.62
CA ARG A 219 9.80 -1.53 3.06
C ARG A 219 9.33 -0.09 3.26
N LEU A 220 9.56 0.46 4.45
CA LEU A 220 9.21 1.83 4.77
C LEU A 220 10.02 2.84 3.96
N ASP A 221 11.32 2.61 3.78
CA ASP A 221 12.18 3.43 2.93
C ASP A 221 11.63 3.50 1.49
N LYS A 222 11.31 2.33 0.90
CA LYS A 222 10.67 2.28 -0.43
C LYS A 222 9.33 3.01 -0.46
N PHE A 223 8.50 2.85 0.57
CA PHE A 223 7.23 3.55 0.63
C PHE A 223 7.41 5.06 0.78
N GLN A 224 8.41 5.53 1.53
CA GLN A 224 8.76 6.94 1.57
C GLN A 224 9.21 7.45 0.21
N GLN A 225 10.04 6.70 -0.52
CA GLN A 225 10.43 7.05 -1.89
C GLN A 225 9.20 7.15 -2.81
N VAL A 226 8.20 6.29 -2.64
CA VAL A 226 6.90 6.45 -3.30
C VAL A 226 6.24 7.75 -2.87
N LEU A 227 6.07 8.02 -1.58
CA LEU A 227 5.38 9.23 -1.13
C LEU A 227 6.10 10.52 -1.56
N GLU A 228 7.43 10.56 -1.51
CA GLU A 228 8.26 11.69 -1.96
C GLU A 228 8.14 11.92 -3.46
N ALA A 229 8.15 10.83 -4.23
CA ALA A 229 7.95 10.88 -5.68
C ALA A 229 6.63 11.51 -6.09
N TYR A 230 5.60 11.43 -5.24
CA TYR A 230 4.28 11.99 -5.48
C TYR A 230 4.10 13.35 -4.78
N ALA A 231 4.76 13.60 -3.66
CA ALA A 231 4.70 14.89 -2.96
C ALA A 231 5.45 16.01 -3.70
N GLY A 232 6.49 15.66 -4.47
CA GLY A 232 7.29 16.61 -5.24
C GLY A 232 6.63 17.14 -6.52
N ASP A 233 5.44 16.62 -6.87
CA ASP A 233 4.71 16.98 -8.09
C ASP A 233 3.22 17.17 -7.73
N PRO A 234 2.66 18.39 -7.83
CA PRO A 234 1.28 18.65 -7.46
C PRO A 234 0.24 17.82 -8.23
N GLU A 235 0.54 17.43 -9.47
CA GLU A 235 -0.33 16.59 -10.28
C GLU A 235 -0.31 15.15 -9.76
N LEU A 236 0.87 14.59 -9.45
CA LEU A 236 1.01 13.29 -8.78
C LEU A 236 0.38 13.32 -7.37
N ALA A 237 0.62 14.37 -6.59
CA ALA A 237 0.08 14.52 -5.25
C ALA A 237 -1.45 14.45 -5.25
N GLY A 238 -2.09 15.09 -6.24
CA GLY A 238 -3.53 15.05 -6.46
C GLY A 238 -4.07 13.67 -6.91
N LEU A 239 -3.20 12.73 -7.34
CA LEU A 239 -3.63 11.37 -7.68
C LEU A 239 -3.84 10.47 -6.47
N VAL A 240 -3.11 10.76 -5.38
CA VAL A 240 -2.99 9.84 -4.25
C VAL A 240 -3.39 10.42 -2.91
N GLU A 241 -3.56 11.74 -2.74
CA GLU A 241 -4.10 12.39 -1.52
C GLU A 241 -3.61 11.72 -0.23
N ARG A 242 -2.29 11.76 0.01
CA ARG A 242 -1.60 11.02 1.09
C ARG A 242 -0.78 11.77 2.16
N PRO A 243 -0.86 13.11 2.33
CA PRO A 243 -0.10 13.80 3.38
C PRO A 243 -0.34 13.24 4.79
N GLU A 244 -1.53 12.73 5.08
CA GLU A 244 -1.96 12.26 6.39
C GLU A 244 -1.29 10.95 6.84
N ARG A 245 -0.65 10.20 5.92
CA ARG A 245 0.06 8.94 6.24
C ARG A 245 1.50 9.15 6.66
N GLN A 246 2.13 10.24 6.21
CA GLN A 246 3.51 10.58 6.55
C GLN A 246 3.73 10.71 8.07
N PRO A 247 2.85 11.40 8.84
CA PRO A 247 2.96 11.46 10.30
C PRO A 247 2.94 10.10 11.01
N VAL A 248 2.31 9.08 10.42
CA VAL A 248 2.26 7.72 10.98
C VAL A 248 3.54 6.95 10.64
N ILE A 249 3.94 6.97 9.36
CA ILE A 249 5.01 6.10 8.86
C ILE A 249 6.40 6.63 9.18
N ARG A 250 6.62 7.94 9.03
CA ARG A 250 7.95 8.53 9.18
C ARG A 250 8.56 8.30 10.56
N PRO A 251 7.85 8.51 11.69
CA PRO A 251 8.44 8.24 13.01
C PRO A 251 8.83 6.77 13.21
N VAL A 252 8.04 5.84 12.66
CA VAL A 252 8.35 4.40 12.72
C VAL A 252 9.61 4.09 11.92
N PHE A 253 9.72 4.64 10.70
CA PHE A 253 10.90 4.46 9.86
C PHE A 253 12.18 4.97 10.51
N GLU A 254 12.16 6.21 11.01
CA GLU A 254 13.31 6.81 11.69
C GLU A 254 13.73 6.00 12.92
N LEU A 255 12.76 5.49 13.68
CA LEU A 255 13.04 4.63 14.82
C LEU A 255 13.72 3.33 14.39
N LEU A 256 13.20 2.65 13.36
CA LEU A 256 13.78 1.40 12.86
C LEU A 256 15.20 1.61 12.35
N LYS A 257 15.46 2.70 11.60
CA LYS A 257 16.81 3.07 11.14
C LYS A 257 17.75 3.36 12.29
N ALA A 258 17.34 4.22 13.23
CA ALA A 258 18.17 4.64 14.35
C ALA A 258 18.59 3.46 15.24
N LYS A 259 17.74 2.43 15.33
CA LYS A 259 17.99 1.22 16.11
C LYS A 259 18.52 0.05 15.30
N LYS A 260 18.64 0.19 13.97
CA LYS A 260 19.10 -0.87 13.05
C LYS A 260 18.36 -2.20 13.29
N GLY A 261 17.05 -2.11 13.53
CA GLY A 261 16.19 -3.26 13.83
C GLY A 261 16.34 -3.87 15.23
N ASN A 262 17.35 -3.49 16.02
CA ASN A 262 17.52 -3.99 17.39
C ASN A 262 16.66 -3.18 18.37
N LEU A 263 15.39 -3.58 18.48
CA LEU A 263 14.39 -2.89 19.27
C LEU A 263 14.28 -3.49 20.68
N SER A 264 14.19 -2.62 21.68
CA SER A 264 13.69 -2.99 23.00
C SER A 264 12.16 -3.05 22.99
N GLU A 265 11.59 -3.69 24.01
CA GLU A 265 10.13 -3.74 24.22
C GLU A 265 9.49 -2.34 24.19
N ALA A 266 10.14 -1.34 24.79
CA ALA A 266 9.65 0.03 24.78
C ALA A 266 9.56 0.62 23.36
N TYR A 267 10.54 0.33 22.50
CA TYR A 267 10.51 0.78 21.10
C TYR A 267 9.45 0.03 20.30
N VAL A 268 9.28 -1.27 20.51
CA VAL A 268 8.20 -2.05 19.85
C VAL A 268 6.82 -1.53 20.26
N LYS A 269 6.60 -1.24 21.55
CA LYS A 269 5.36 -0.61 22.03
C LYS A 269 5.09 0.74 21.36
N LYS A 270 6.13 1.56 21.14
CA LYS A 270 6.02 2.84 20.45
C LYS A 270 5.65 2.71 18.97
N ILE A 271 6.17 1.69 18.28
CA ILE A 271 5.74 1.37 16.91
C ILE A 271 4.27 0.97 16.94
N LEU A 272 3.90 0.04 17.80
CA LEU A 272 2.54 -0.47 17.89
C LEU A 272 1.53 0.63 18.22
N SER A 273 1.85 1.55 19.13
CA SER A 273 0.96 2.68 19.46
C SER A 273 0.71 3.64 18.29
N SER A 274 1.57 3.63 17.27
CA SER A 274 1.38 4.44 16.05
C SER A 274 0.58 3.66 15.00
N ILE A 275 0.82 2.36 14.89
CA ILE A 275 0.28 1.51 13.82
C ILE A 275 -1.10 0.92 14.14
N GLU A 276 -1.37 0.59 15.40
CA GLU A 276 -2.65 -0.01 15.80
C GLU A 276 -3.86 0.92 15.57
N PRO A 277 -3.82 2.21 15.97
CA PRO A 277 -4.91 3.13 15.66
C PRO A 277 -5.14 3.25 14.15
N GLU A 278 -4.06 3.27 13.36
CA GLU A 278 -4.14 3.33 11.91
C GLU A 278 -4.82 2.10 11.31
N ARG A 279 -4.44 0.90 11.78
CA ARG A 279 -5.10 -0.35 11.41
C ARG A 279 -6.58 -0.33 11.77
N ASN A 280 -6.92 0.19 12.95
CA ASN A 280 -8.29 0.17 13.46
C ASN A 280 -9.28 1.01 12.63
N LYS A 281 -8.79 1.99 11.85
CA LYS A 281 -9.62 2.77 10.91
C LYS A 281 -10.32 1.92 9.84
N VAL A 282 -9.81 0.72 9.54
CA VAL A 282 -10.32 -0.12 8.44
C VAL A 282 -10.73 -1.52 8.86
N VAL A 283 -10.44 -1.95 10.10
CA VAL A 283 -10.71 -3.32 10.58
C VAL A 283 -11.99 -3.48 11.40
N GLU A 284 -12.75 -2.40 11.61
CA GLU A 284 -14.08 -2.47 12.22
C GLU A 284 -15.05 -3.22 11.30
N LYS A 285 -15.74 -4.24 11.83
CA LYS A 285 -16.75 -4.99 11.06
C LYS A 285 -17.91 -4.07 10.70
N CYS A 286 -18.54 -4.37 9.57
CA CYS A 286 -19.79 -3.75 9.22
C CYS A 286 -20.90 -4.24 10.14
N ASP A 287 -21.79 -3.32 10.49
CA ASP A 287 -23.04 -3.61 11.19
C ASP A 287 -23.98 -4.50 10.33
#